data_AF-A0A4R2GII4-F1
#
_entry.id   AF-A0A4R2GII4-F1
#
_cell.length_a   1.000
_cell.length_b   1.000
_cell.length_c   1.000
_cell.angle_alpha   90.00
_cell.angle_beta   90.00
_cell.angle_gamma   90.00
#
_symmetry.space_group_name_H-M   'P 1'
#
loop_
_entity.id
_entity.type
_entity.pdbx_description
1 polymer ?
#
loop_
_entity_poly.entity_id
_entity_poly.type
_entity_poly.pdbx_seq_one_letter_code
_entity_poly.pdbx_strand_id
1 'polypeptide(L)'
;MNFIRQIERFQTLNKLIHQQCTGTPDELASRLGISRRQLYAHIEDLKVLGLEISYSRKLGSFYFNESKHLKIEFNLEVLEPEENIKTFGGKLLNLFPCFFYARNETNLAV
;
A
#
# COMPACT_ATOMS: atom_id res chain seq x y z
N MET A 1 -18.60 -10.99 1.18
CA MET A 1 -17.85 -10.01 0.35
C MET A 1 -16.60 -10.68 -0.16
N ASN A 2 -16.28 -10.53 -1.45
CA ASN A 2 -15.01 -11.04 -1.99
C ASN A 2 -13.90 -10.03 -1.66
N PHE A 3 -12.90 -10.44 -0.90
CA PHE A 3 -11.81 -9.58 -0.42
C PHE A 3 -11.02 -8.96 -1.58
N ILE A 4 -10.75 -9.75 -2.63
CA ILE A 4 -10.02 -9.30 -3.83
C ILE A 4 -10.75 -8.12 -4.49
N ARG A 5 -12.07 -8.23 -4.66
CA ARG A 5 -12.88 -7.15 -5.24
C ARG A 5 -12.89 -5.87 -4.41
N GLN A 6 -12.73 -5.97 -3.09
CA GLN A 6 -12.63 -4.77 -2.25
C GLN A 6 -11.30 -4.05 -2.50
N ILE A 7 -10.20 -4.78 -2.62
CA ILE A 7 -8.89 -4.22 -2.94
C ILE A 7 -8.94 -3.50 -4.30
N GLU A 8 -9.50 -4.15 -5.32
CA GLU A 8 -9.67 -3.56 -6.66
C GLU A 8 -10.49 -2.25 -6.62
N ARG A 9 -11.55 -2.23 -5.80
CA ARG A 9 -12.36 -1.02 -5.60
C ARG A 9 -11.58 0.10 -4.93
N PHE A 10 -10.79 -0.19 -3.91
CA PHE A 10 -9.93 0.82 -3.28
C PHE A 10 -8.87 1.36 -4.24
N GLN A 11 -8.26 0.50 -5.06
CA GLN A 11 -7.32 0.92 -6.11
C GLN A 11 -8.01 1.83 -7.14
N THR A 12 -9.20 1.46 -7.59
CA THR A 12 -9.98 2.24 -8.55
C THR A 12 -10.42 3.58 -7.97
N LEU A 13 -10.95 3.59 -6.74
CA LEU A 13 -11.35 4.78 -6.00
C LEU A 13 -10.17 5.76 -5.90
N ASN A 14 -9.02 5.28 -5.42
CA ASN A 14 -7.82 6.09 -5.27
C ASN A 14 -7.36 6.71 -6.60
N LYS A 15 -7.33 5.91 -7.68
CA LYS A 15 -6.99 6.38 -9.02
C LYS A 15 -7.93 7.49 -9.50
N LEU A 16 -9.24 7.32 -9.30
CA LEU A 16 -10.25 8.29 -9.74
C LEU A 16 -10.18 9.60 -8.94
N ILE A 17 -9.95 9.54 -7.62
CA ILE A 17 -9.77 10.72 -6.77
C ILE A 17 -8.49 11.47 -7.18
N HIS A 18 -7.41 10.74 -7.46
CA HIS A 18 -6.15 11.34 -7.88
C HIS A 18 -6.26 12.06 -9.22
N GLN A 19 -7.03 11.48 -10.15
CA GLN A 19 -7.35 12.11 -11.44
C GLN A 19 -8.40 13.22 -11.35
N GLN A 20 -9.05 13.39 -10.19
CA GLN A 20 -10.19 14.30 -9.99
C GLN A 20 -11.33 14.07 -11.01
N CYS A 21 -11.53 12.80 -11.40
CA CYS A 21 -12.51 12.37 -12.39
C CYS A 21 -13.60 11.49 -11.77
N THR A 22 -13.97 11.73 -10.50
CA THR A 22 -14.93 10.86 -9.81
C THR A 22 -16.37 11.10 -10.23
N GLY A 23 -16.70 12.31 -10.66
CA GLY A 23 -18.09 12.73 -10.88
C GLY A 23 -18.86 12.88 -9.57
N THR A 24 -20.20 12.87 -9.67
CA THR A 24 -21.07 12.91 -8.49
C THR A 24 -20.87 11.68 -7.59
N PRO A 25 -21.19 11.75 -6.29
CA PRO A 25 -21.12 10.58 -5.40
C PRO A 25 -21.92 9.38 -5.92
N ASP A 26 -23.02 9.63 -6.66
CA ASP A 26 -23.83 8.59 -7.27
C ASP A 26 -23.19 7.92 -8.47
N GLU A 27 -22.57 8.72 -9.35
CA GLU A 27 -21.79 8.20 -10.46
C GLU A 27 -20.61 7.38 -9.97
N LEU A 28 -19.88 7.88 -8.96
CA LEU A 28 -18.76 7.16 -8.37
C LEU A 28 -19.20 5.84 -7.73
N ALA A 29 -20.29 5.85 -6.97
CA ALA A 29 -20.84 4.64 -6.35
C ALA A 29 -21.26 3.61 -7.41
N SER A 30 -21.92 4.08 -8.48
CA SER A 30 -22.34 3.25 -9.61
C SER A 30 -21.15 2.64 -10.35
N ARG A 31 -20.07 3.43 -10.59
CA ARG A 31 -18.83 2.97 -11.22
C ARG A 31 -18.11 1.90 -10.38
N LEU A 32 -18.14 2.02 -9.06
CA LEU A 32 -17.56 1.05 -8.14
C LEU A 32 -18.47 -0.16 -7.88
N GLY A 33 -19.72 -0.12 -8.36
CA GLY A 33 -20.74 -1.14 -8.13
C GLY A 33 -21.11 -1.29 -6.65
N ILE A 34 -21.18 -0.18 -5.92
CA ILE A 34 -21.51 -0.13 -4.48
C ILE A 34 -22.64 0.87 -4.23
N SER A 35 -23.26 0.77 -3.05
CA SER A 35 -24.22 1.78 -2.61
C SER A 35 -23.52 3.09 -2.23
N ARG A 36 -24.24 4.21 -2.32
CA ARG A 36 -23.75 5.52 -1.84
C ARG A 36 -23.29 5.47 -0.38
N ARG A 37 -23.99 4.72 0.48
CA ARG A 37 -23.60 4.52 1.88
C ARG A 37 -22.25 3.83 2.01
N GLN A 38 -22.00 2.77 1.22
CA GLN A 38 -20.71 2.07 1.21
C GLN A 38 -19.58 2.95 0.68
N LEU A 39 -19.85 3.78 -0.32
CA LEU A 39 -18.87 4.75 -0.81
C LEU A 39 -18.40 5.66 0.34
N TYR A 40 -19.32 6.23 1.11
CA TYR A 40 -18.96 7.07 2.25
C TYR A 40 -18.25 6.29 3.35
N ALA A 41 -18.64 5.04 3.61
CA ALA A 41 -17.91 4.19 4.55
C ALA A 41 -16.44 4.00 4.12
N HIS A 42 -16.20 3.68 2.84
CA HIS A 42 -14.84 3.55 2.31
C HIS A 42 -14.06 4.86 2.37
N ILE A 43 -14.71 6.01 2.15
CA ILE A 43 -14.05 7.32 2.29
C ILE A 43 -13.67 7.57 3.75
N GLU A 44 -14.54 7.25 4.71
CA GLU A 44 -14.21 7.36 6.14
C GLU A 44 -13.07 6.40 6.53
N ASP A 45 -13.06 5.16 6.02
CA ASP A 45 -11.95 4.22 6.24
C ASP A 45 -10.62 4.82 5.76
N LEU A 46 -10.61 5.47 4.59
CA LEU A 46 -9.42 6.16 4.07
C LEU A 46 -9.01 7.37 4.92
N LYS A 47 -9.96 8.11 5.48
CA LYS A 47 -9.67 9.21 6.41
C LYS A 47 -9.03 8.71 7.71
N VAL A 48 -9.48 7.57 8.23
CA VAL A 48 -8.87 6.93 9.41
C VAL A 48 -7.41 6.53 9.13
N LEU A 49 -7.09 6.15 7.89
CA LEU A 49 -5.71 5.89 7.45
C LEU A 49 -4.88 7.17 7.22
N GLY A 50 -5.44 8.35 7.49
CA GLY A 50 -4.75 9.63 7.39
C GLY A 50 -4.80 10.26 5.99
N LEU A 51 -5.75 9.86 5.14
CA LEU A 51 -6.01 10.47 3.85
C LEU A 51 -7.21 11.41 3.93
N GLU A 52 -6.96 12.71 3.95
CA GLU A 52 -8.03 13.70 3.92
C GLU A 52 -8.66 13.80 2.53
N ILE A 53 -9.88 13.27 2.40
CA ILE A 53 -10.68 13.29 1.17
C ILE A 53 -11.90 14.18 1.35
N SER A 54 -12.07 15.13 0.44
CA SER A 54 -13.21 16.06 0.42
C SER A 54 -13.90 16.06 -0.95
N TYR A 55 -15.19 16.39 -0.98
CA TYR A 55 -15.95 16.56 -2.22
C TYR A 55 -16.07 18.04 -2.59
N SER A 56 -15.63 18.41 -3.79
CA SER A 56 -15.83 19.77 -4.32
C SER A 56 -17.04 19.80 -5.23
N ARG A 57 -18.07 20.55 -4.82
CA ARG A 57 -19.25 20.81 -5.66
C ARG A 57 -18.93 21.61 -6.92
N LYS A 58 -17.87 22.43 -6.90
CA LYS A 58 -17.45 23.23 -8.06
C LYS A 58 -16.77 22.36 -9.12
N LEU A 59 -15.94 21.42 -8.68
CA LEU A 59 -15.26 20.47 -9.58
C LEU A 59 -16.16 19.27 -9.94
N GLY A 60 -17.19 19.02 -9.13
CA GLY A 60 -18.01 17.82 -9.25
C GLY A 60 -17.18 16.55 -8.99
N SER A 61 -16.15 16.62 -8.16
CA SER A 61 -15.26 15.49 -7.89
C SER A 61 -14.75 15.47 -6.45
N PHE A 62 -14.41 14.28 -5.98
CA PHE A 62 -13.58 14.10 -4.80
C PHE A 62 -12.12 14.43 -5.13
N TYR A 63 -11.42 14.96 -4.14
CA TYR A 63 -10.01 15.33 -4.22
C TYR A 63 -9.33 15.09 -2.86
N PHE A 64 -8.00 14.92 -2.89
CA PHE A 64 -7.18 14.87 -1.69
C PHE A 64 -6.84 16.30 -1.23
N ASN A 65 -7.07 16.61 0.04
CA ASN A 65 -6.72 17.92 0.62
C ASN A 65 -5.21 18.07 0.79
N GLU A 66 -4.52 16.97 1.06
CA GLU A 66 -3.08 16.93 1.30
C GLU A 66 -2.36 16.32 0.10
N SER A 67 -1.06 16.56 -0.01
CA SER A 67 -0.16 15.93 -1.00
C SER A 67 0.18 14.46 -0.67
N LYS A 68 -0.73 13.76 0.02
CA LYS A 68 -0.59 12.33 0.33
C LYS A 68 -1.21 11.50 -0.79
N HIS A 69 -0.63 10.33 -1.03
CA HIS A 69 -1.13 9.37 -2.01
C HIS A 69 -1.23 7.99 -1.36
N LEU A 70 -2.31 7.28 -1.65
CA LEU A 70 -2.45 5.88 -1.27
C LEU A 70 -1.82 5.01 -2.35
N LYS A 71 -1.00 4.02 -1.96
CA LYS A 71 -0.47 3.00 -2.86
C LYS A 71 -0.82 1.64 -2.30
N ILE A 72 -1.57 0.84 -3.07
CA ILE A 72 -1.98 -0.52 -2.68
C ILE A 72 -1.42 -1.49 -3.71
N GLU A 73 -0.48 -2.33 -3.30
CA GLU A 73 0.07 -3.43 -4.09
C GLU A 73 -0.38 -4.74 -3.43
N PHE A 74 -1.04 -5.60 -4.20
CA PHE A 74 -1.53 -6.89 -3.72
C PHE A 74 -1.09 -7.98 -4.70
N ASN A 75 -0.20 -8.86 -4.23
CA ASN A 75 0.31 -10.00 -4.99
C ASN A 75 -0.21 -11.28 -4.35
N LEU A 76 -0.91 -12.10 -5.13
CA LEU A 76 -1.41 -13.40 -4.71
C LEU A 76 -0.76 -14.46 -5.57
N GLU A 77 0.08 -15.30 -4.97
CA GLU A 77 0.76 -16.40 -5.62
C GLU A 77 0.29 -17.71 -4.97
N VAL A 78 -0.22 -18.63 -5.79
CA VAL A 78 -0.52 -20.00 -5.35
C VAL A 78 0.77 -20.78 -5.51
N LEU A 79 1.44 -21.05 -4.39
CA LEU A 79 2.68 -21.82 -4.37
C LEU A 79 2.35 -23.30 -4.35
N GLU A 80 2.93 -24.07 -5.27
CA GLU A 80 2.96 -25.53 -5.17
C GLU A 80 3.97 -25.96 -4.08
N PRO A 81 3.74 -27.08 -3.38
CA PRO A 81 4.56 -27.49 -2.23
C PRO A 81 6.06 -27.69 -2.56
N GLU A 82 6.41 -27.83 -3.84
CA GLU A 82 7.76 -28.13 -4.32
C GLU A 82 8.67 -26.88 -4.41
N GLU A 83 8.14 -25.66 -4.24
CA GLU A 83 8.92 -24.41 -4.29
C GLU A 83 9.30 -23.83 -2.90
N ASN A 84 9.17 -24.61 -1.82
CA ASN A 84 9.61 -24.22 -0.47
C ASN A 84 11.14 -24.00 -0.30
N ILE A 85 11.92 -24.04 -1.38
CA ILE A 85 13.39 -24.03 -1.31
C ILE A 85 14.00 -22.64 -1.60
N LYS A 86 13.23 -21.65 -2.08
CA LYS A 86 13.81 -20.34 -2.50
C LYS A 86 13.52 -19.15 -1.59
N THR A 87 12.89 -19.35 -0.45
CA THR A 87 12.60 -18.26 0.51
C THR A 87 13.32 -18.46 1.85
N PHE A 88 14.63 -18.68 1.82
CA PHE A 88 15.49 -18.49 3.00
C PHE A 88 16.52 -17.36 2.78
N GLY A 89 16.26 -16.22 3.44
CA GLY A 89 17.26 -15.52 4.26
C GLY A 89 18.36 -14.70 3.59
N GLY A 90 18.03 -13.49 3.11
CA GLY A 90 18.96 -12.35 3.14
C GLY A 90 19.71 -12.04 1.84
N LYS A 91 19.68 -10.76 1.45
CA LYS A 91 20.57 -10.19 0.43
C LYS A 91 21.84 -9.74 1.14
N LEU A 92 22.96 -10.43 0.94
CA LEU A 92 24.28 -9.92 1.31
C LEU A 92 24.60 -8.75 0.37
N LEU A 93 24.23 -7.53 0.75
CA LEU A 93 24.83 -6.35 0.13
C LEU A 93 26.26 -6.28 0.66
N ASN A 94 27.23 -6.40 -0.26
CA ASN A 94 28.66 -6.29 -0.02
C ASN A 94 28.98 -5.18 1.00
N LEU A 95 29.11 -5.55 2.28
CA LEU A 95 29.76 -4.71 3.26
C LEU A 95 31.25 -4.97 3.07
N PHE A 96 31.97 -3.93 2.66
CA PHE A 96 33.43 -3.88 2.56
C PHE A 96 34.11 -4.73 3.64
N PRO A 97 35.23 -5.41 3.35
CA PRO A 97 35.93 -6.19 4.36
C PRO A 97 36.38 -5.25 5.47
N CYS A 98 35.66 -5.23 6.58
CA CYS A 98 36.17 -4.71 7.84
C CYS A 98 37.35 -5.60 8.22
N PHE A 99 38.56 -5.16 7.85
CA PHE A 99 39.81 -5.60 8.42
C PHE A 99 39.73 -5.32 9.92
N PHE A 100 39.27 -6.31 10.70
CA PHE A 100 39.41 -6.28 12.15
C PHE A 100 40.87 -6.56 12.48
N TYR A 101 41.67 -5.49 12.48
CA TYR A 101 42.94 -5.45 13.20
C TYR A 101 42.64 -5.12 14.66
N ALA A 102 42.60 -6.13 15.53
CA ALA A 102 42.77 -6.06 16.98
C ALA A 102 42.62 -7.50 17.52
N ARG A 103 43.52 -8.10 18.28
CA ARG A 103 44.49 -7.58 19.23
C ARG A 103 45.57 -8.65 19.40
N ASN A 104 46.81 -8.31 19.04
CA ASN A 104 47.97 -9.11 19.40
C ASN A 104 48.22 -8.85 20.89
N GLU A 105 48.11 -9.88 21.73
CA GLU A 105 48.86 -10.04 22.98
C GLU A 105 48.37 -11.32 23.70
N THR A 106 49.08 -12.42 23.49
CA THR A 106 49.12 -13.52 24.45
C THR A 106 50.49 -13.50 25.13
N ASN A 107 50.63 -12.68 26.17
CA ASN A 107 51.55 -12.99 27.25
C ASN A 107 50.84 -14.00 28.16
N LEU A 108 51.14 -15.29 27.98
CA LEU A 108 50.86 -16.32 28.97
C LEU A 108 52.17 -17.05 29.25
N ALA A 109 52.63 -16.84 30.48
CA ALA A 109 53.78 -17.48 31.07
C ALA A 109 53.55 -18.99 31.21
N VAL A 110 54.54 -19.79 30.78
CA VAL A 110 55.01 -21.01 31.44
C VAL A 110 56.53 -21.06 31.28
#